data_AF-A0A6J1DAN7-F1
#
_entry.id   AF-A0A6J1DAN7-F1
#
_cell.length_a   1.000
_cell.length_b   1.000
_cell.length_c   1.000
_cell.angle_alpha   90.00
_cell.angle_beta   90.00
_cell.angle_gamma   90.00
#
_symmetry.space_group_name_H-M   'P 1'
#
loop_
_entity.id
_entity.type
_entity.pdbx_description
1 polymer ?
#
loop_
_entity_poly.entity_id
_entity_poly.type
_entity_poly.pdbx_seq_one_letter_code
_entity_poly.pdbx_strand_id
1 'polypeptide(L)'
;MKIGWMKKLDTEIEQYNYRSFPTEFIWELTEETPEGHLPLTNALRGTQLMSNILSHPAFEDAIGGEQNLEEEEIAGDDNGGFKNKGLKSMSERIFKRDYSF
;
A
#
# COMPACT_ATOMS: atom_id res chain seq x y z
N MET A 1 -0.70 -6.51 -11.95
CA MET A 1 -1.98 -5.77 -11.88
C MET A 1 -1.74 -4.34 -12.33
N LYS A 2 -2.58 -3.76 -13.22
CA LYS A 2 -2.39 -2.40 -13.75
C LYS A 2 -3.53 -1.50 -13.23
N ILE A 3 -3.23 -0.55 -12.36
CA ILE A 3 -4.19 0.35 -11.68
C ILE A 3 -4.81 1.45 -12.56
N GLY A 4 -4.56 1.42 -13.87
CA GLY A 4 -5.21 2.33 -14.82
C GLY A 4 -4.74 3.78 -14.85
N TRP A 5 -3.63 4.18 -14.22
CA TRP A 5 -3.16 5.58 -14.20
C TRP A 5 -2.40 6.05 -15.45
N MET A 6 -2.05 5.12 -16.34
CA MET A 6 -1.32 5.41 -17.57
C MET A 6 -2.16 5.07 -18.80
N LYS A 7 -2.15 5.94 -19.80
CA LYS A 7 -2.76 5.73 -21.11
C LYS A 7 -1.69 5.47 -22.17
N LYS A 8 -1.99 4.58 -23.12
CA LYS A 8 -1.15 4.34 -24.30
C LYS A 8 -1.32 5.54 -25.24
N LEU A 9 -0.23 6.05 -25.79
CA LEU A 9 -0.27 7.06 -26.84
C LEU A 9 -0.36 6.38 -28.20
N ASP A 10 -1.09 7.01 -29.12
CA ASP A 10 -1.19 6.56 -30.50
C ASP A 10 -0.03 7.13 -31.31
N THR A 11 1.14 6.52 -31.14
CA THR A 11 2.37 6.89 -31.82
C THR A 11 2.99 5.61 -32.39
N GLU A 12 3.80 5.73 -33.44
CA GLU A 12 4.49 4.58 -34.08
C GLU A 12 5.32 3.76 -33.08
N ILE A 13 5.73 4.38 -31.97
CA ILE A 13 6.44 3.76 -30.86
C ILE A 13 5.47 3.55 -29.70
N GLU A 14 5.55 2.38 -29.06
CA GLU A 14 4.76 2.09 -27.86
C GLU A 14 5.18 2.99 -26.69
N GLN A 15 4.43 4.07 -26.48
CA GLN A 15 4.65 5.02 -25.40
C GLN A 15 3.43 5.09 -24.47
N TYR A 16 3.68 5.29 -23.18
CA TYR A 16 2.66 5.53 -22.19
C TYR A 16 2.85 6.89 -21.53
N ASN A 17 1.73 7.55 -21.23
CA ASN A 17 1.73 8.80 -20.47
C ASN A 17 0.76 8.68 -19.29
N TYR A 18 0.98 9.48 -18.25
CA TYR A 18 0.04 9.59 -17.15
C TYR A 18 -1.27 10.22 -17.64
N ARG A 19 -2.36 9.79 -17.01
CA ARG A 19 -3.68 10.41 -17.18
C ARG A 19 -3.68 11.81 -16.58
N SER A 20 -4.36 12.72 -17.26
CA SER A 20 -4.50 14.11 -16.81
C SER A 20 -5.48 14.20 -15.64
N PHE A 21 -4.99 14.71 -14.51
CA PHE A 21 -5.85 15.02 -13.37
C PHE A 21 -6.68 16.30 -13.65
N PRO A 22 -7.95 16.38 -13.24
CA PRO A 22 -8.79 15.32 -12.65
C PRO A 22 -9.64 14.55 -13.68
N THR A 23 -9.69 15.02 -14.93
CA THR A 23 -10.74 14.67 -15.90
C THR A 23 -10.61 13.26 -16.49
N GLU A 24 -9.40 12.71 -16.57
CA GLU A 24 -9.17 11.41 -17.21
C GLU A 24 -9.23 10.22 -16.25
N PHE A 25 -9.49 10.47 -14.96
CA PHE A 25 -9.62 9.46 -13.91
C PHE A 25 -11.10 9.08 -13.69
N ILE A 26 -11.33 7.85 -13.25
CA ILE A 26 -12.67 7.34 -12.95
C ILE A 26 -12.88 7.49 -11.44
N TRP A 27 -13.94 8.21 -11.07
CA TRP A 27 -14.26 8.53 -9.68
C TRP A 27 -15.36 7.65 -9.09
N GLU A 28 -16.11 6.97 -9.96
CA GLU A 28 -17.22 6.10 -9.59
C GLU A 28 -16.72 4.68 -9.34
N LEU A 29 -17.25 3.99 -8.33
CA LEU A 29 -16.91 2.60 -8.04
C LEU A 29 -17.75 1.63 -8.89
N THR A 30 -17.61 1.73 -10.21
CA THR A 30 -18.29 0.85 -11.18
C THR A 30 -17.39 -0.32 -11.60
N GLU A 31 -17.97 -1.32 -12.25
CA GLU A 31 -17.24 -2.48 -12.82
C GLU A 31 -16.16 -2.08 -13.83
N GLU A 32 -16.29 -0.88 -14.44
CA GLU A 32 -15.29 -0.33 -15.37
C GLU A 32 -14.04 0.21 -14.66
N THR A 33 -14.11 0.42 -13.35
CA THR A 33 -13.01 1.01 -12.57
C THR A 33 -12.00 -0.07 -12.18
N PRO A 34 -10.73 0.06 -12.58
CA PRO A 34 -9.71 -0.91 -12.23
C PRO A 34 -9.51 -1.03 -10.71
N GLU A 35 -9.26 -2.24 -10.22
CA GLU A 35 -8.88 -2.46 -8.82
C GLU A 35 -7.61 -1.66 -8.47
N GLY A 36 -7.66 -0.96 -7.33
CA GLY A 36 -6.59 -0.07 -6.89
C GLY A 36 -6.45 1.23 -7.69
N HIS A 37 -7.44 1.60 -8.51
CA HIS A 37 -7.43 2.88 -9.24
C HIS A 37 -7.48 4.08 -8.30
N LEU A 38 -8.20 3.97 -7.19
CA LEU A 38 -8.25 4.95 -6.11
C LEU A 38 -7.75 4.27 -4.82
N PRO A 39 -7.16 5.01 -3.88
CA PRO A 39 -6.89 6.45 -3.89
C PRO A 39 -5.69 6.86 -4.77
N LEU A 40 -5.72 8.08 -5.33
CA LEU A 40 -4.62 8.60 -6.16
C LEU A 40 -3.45 9.12 -5.32
N THR A 41 -2.23 8.77 -5.72
CA THR A 41 -0.99 9.43 -5.25
C THR A 41 -0.26 10.05 -6.44
N ASN A 42 0.09 11.33 -6.35
CA ASN A 42 0.76 12.03 -7.44
C ASN A 42 2.14 11.40 -7.75
N ALA A 43 2.31 10.90 -8.98
CA ALA A 43 3.54 10.25 -9.45
C ALA A 43 4.46 11.19 -10.27
N LEU A 44 4.08 12.46 -10.51
CA LEU A 44 4.91 13.41 -11.26
C LEU A 44 6.25 13.72 -10.56
N ARG A 45 6.33 13.44 -9.25
CA ARG A 45 7.54 13.60 -8.42
C ARG A 45 8.20 12.27 -8.10
N GLY A 46 7.90 11.22 -8.85
CA GLY A 46 8.37 9.86 -8.61
C GLY A 46 7.45 9.06 -7.69
N THR A 47 7.89 7.85 -7.36
CA THR A 47 7.07 6.80 -6.71
C THR A 47 7.48 6.51 -5.27
N GLN A 48 8.43 7.26 -4.71
CA GLN A 48 8.95 7.02 -3.36
C GLN A 48 7.85 7.08 -2.30
N LEU A 49 6.92 8.04 -2.40
CA LEU A 49 5.79 8.15 -1.49
C LEU A 49 4.92 6.89 -1.53
N MET A 50 4.53 6.44 -2.74
CA MET A 50 3.73 5.23 -2.90
C MET A 50 4.46 4.00 -2.33
N SER A 51 5.75 3.86 -2.63
CA SER A 51 6.59 2.78 -2.11
C SER A 51 6.57 2.74 -0.58
N ASN A 52 6.74 3.89 0.07
CA ASN A 52 6.72 4.01 1.53
C ASN A 52 5.34 3.76 2.15
N ILE A 53 4.26 4.11 1.44
CA ILE A 53 2.90 3.79 1.89
C ILE A 53 2.69 2.29 1.85
N LEU A 54 3.02 1.63 0.73
CA LEU A 54 2.80 0.19 0.56
C LEU A 54 3.69 -0.66 1.46
N SER A 55 4.87 -0.17 1.86
CA SER A 55 5.75 -0.84 2.84
C SER A 55 5.49 -0.44 4.29
N HIS A 56 4.40 0.29 4.57
CA HIS A 56 4.09 0.76 5.90
C HIS A 56 3.62 -0.41 6.80
N PRO A 57 4.09 -0.51 8.06
CA PRO A 57 3.79 -1.62 8.96
C PRO A 57 2.29 -1.79 9.26
N ALA A 58 1.48 -0.75 9.06
CA ALA A 58 0.02 -0.84 9.20
C ALA A 58 -0.63 -1.90 8.27
N PHE A 59 0.07 -2.33 7.21
CA PHE A 59 -0.41 -3.35 6.30
C PHE A 59 0.14 -4.76 6.60
N GLU A 60 1.04 -4.92 7.59
CA GLU A 60 1.60 -6.23 7.96
C GLU A 60 0.54 -7.15 8.58
N ASP A 61 -0.33 -6.59 9.44
CA ASP A 61 -1.42 -7.34 10.09
C ASP A 61 -2.51 -7.78 9.11
N ALA A 62 -2.70 -7.05 8.00
CA ALA A 62 -3.69 -7.38 6.98
C ALA A 62 -3.28 -8.59 6.14
N ILE A 63 -1.98 -8.87 6.01
CA ILE A 63 -1.43 -10.02 5.27
C ILE A 63 -1.37 -11.26 6.18
N GLY A 64 -1.30 -11.07 7.50
CA GLY A 64 -1.34 -12.14 8.50
C GLY A 64 -2.74 -12.50 9.03
N GLY A 65 -3.78 -11.86 8.51
CA GLY A 65 -5.19 -12.01 8.94
C GLY A 65 -5.99 -13.05 8.17
N GLU A 66 -5.39 -13.74 7.19
CA GLU A 66 -5.94 -14.99 6.63
C GLU A 66 -5.56 -16.18 7.53
N GLN A 67 -5.87 -16.07 8.82
CA GLN A 67 -5.87 -17.23 9.70
C GLN A 67 -7.21 -17.92 9.50
N ASN A 68 -7.14 -19.13 8.96
CA ASN A 68 -8.22 -20.11 8.87
C ASN A 68 -9.25 -19.95 10.00
N LEU A 69 -10.50 -19.67 9.64
CA LEU A 69 -11.64 -20.02 10.48
C LEU A 69 -11.83 -21.54 10.34
N GLU A 70 -11.45 -22.29 11.36
CA GLU A 70 -11.71 -23.72 11.68
C GLU A 70 -10.49 -24.23 12.48
N GLU A 71 -10.51 -24.72 13.74
CA GLU A 71 -11.53 -25.15 14.71
C GLU A 71 -10.97 -24.85 16.13
N GLU A 72 -11.85 -24.64 17.12
CA GLU A 72 -11.47 -24.71 18.53
C GLU A 72 -10.98 -26.12 18.87
N GLU A 73 -9.80 -26.30 19.47
CA GLU A 73 -9.55 -27.30 20.53
C GLU A 73 -8.37 -26.91 21.45
N ILE A 74 -8.75 -26.54 22.68
CA ILE A 74 -8.21 -26.88 24.02
C ILE A 74 -6.68 -27.03 24.27
N ALA A 75 -6.18 -26.09 25.08
CA ALA A 75 -5.18 -26.14 26.18
C ALA A 75 -3.82 -26.87 26.04
N GLY A 76 -2.75 -26.10 26.28
CA GLY A 76 -1.42 -26.62 26.65
C GLY A 76 -0.41 -25.51 26.98
N ASP A 77 -0.06 -25.39 28.25
CA ASP A 77 1.03 -24.61 28.86
C ASP A 77 2.41 -25.02 28.33
N ASP A 78 3.29 -24.09 27.95
CA ASP A 78 4.69 -24.07 28.43
C ASP A 78 5.50 -22.81 28.04
N ASN A 79 6.44 -22.45 28.91
CA ASN A 79 7.39 -21.35 28.82
C ASN A 79 8.44 -21.56 27.71
N GLY A 80 8.68 -20.53 26.88
CA GLY A 80 9.77 -20.55 25.90
C GLY A 80 10.27 -19.16 25.50
N GLY A 81 11.09 -18.53 26.36
CA GLY A 81 11.70 -17.24 26.07
C GLY A 81 12.69 -17.29 24.90
N PHE A 82 12.45 -16.45 23.88
CA PHE A 82 13.43 -16.14 22.83
C PHE A 82 13.93 -14.70 22.97
N LYS A 83 15.16 -14.57 23.46
CA LYS A 83 15.93 -13.31 23.51
C LYS A 83 16.44 -12.97 22.10
N ASN A 84 15.70 -12.18 21.34
CA ASN A 84 16.24 -11.58 20.12
C ASN A 84 16.93 -10.25 20.45
N LYS A 85 18.25 -10.34 20.63
CA LYS A 85 19.18 -9.21 20.68
C LYS A 85 19.11 -8.43 19.37
N GLY A 86 18.69 -7.17 19.47
CA GLY A 86 19.32 -6.07 18.74
C GLY A 86 18.95 -5.90 17.27
N LEU A 87 17.80 -5.28 17.01
CA LEU A 87 17.70 -4.23 15.99
C LEU A 87 17.03 -3.05 16.68
N LYS A 88 17.79 -1.97 16.89
CA LYS A 88 17.28 -0.74 17.50
C LYS A 88 16.11 -0.27 16.64
N SER A 89 14.93 -0.28 17.24
CA SER A 89 13.71 0.27 16.71
C SER A 89 14.00 1.71 16.26
N MET A 90 13.91 1.96 14.95
CA MET A 90 13.95 3.30 14.38
C MET A 90 12.64 4.07 14.66
N SER A 91 11.95 3.74 15.76
CA SER A 91 10.73 4.40 16.22
C SER A 91 10.97 5.80 16.77
N GLU A 92 12.24 6.20 16.96
CA GLU A 92 12.59 7.52 17.48
C GLU A 92 12.98 8.55 16.41
N ARG A 93 12.91 8.22 15.11
CA ARG A 93 12.73 9.27 14.08
C ARG A 93 11.25 9.63 13.98
N ILE A 94 10.79 10.11 15.13
CA ILE A 94 9.66 10.98 15.42
C ILE A 94 9.30 11.78 14.17
N PHE A 95 8.28 11.29 13.47
CA PHE A 95 7.49 12.05 12.53
C PHE A 95 6.76 13.15 13.32
N LYS A 96 7.45 14.22 13.71
CA LYS A 96 6.80 15.48 14.05
C LYS A 96 6.30 16.09 12.75
N ARG A 97 5.14 15.61 12.31
CA ARG A 97 4.39 16.22 11.23
C ARG A 97 3.45 17.21 11.89
N ASP A 98 3.98 18.37 12.21
CA ASP A 98 3.19 19.47 12.75
C ASP A 98 2.36 20.03 11.58
N TYR A 99 1.21 19.40 11.30
CA TYR A 99 0.22 19.82 10.32
C TYR A 99 -0.71 20.90 10.88
N SER A 100 -0.12 21.94 11.46
CA SER A 100 -0.85 23.19 11.68
C SER A 100 -0.71 24.04 10.41
N PHE A 101 -1.83 24.45 9.84
CA PHE A 101 -1.89 25.54 8.87
C PHE A 101 -1.94 26.90 9.62
#